data_AF-A0A0L0HND9-F1
#
_entry.id   AF-A0A0L0HND9-F1
#
_cell.length_a   1.000
_cell.length_b   1.000
_cell.length_c   1.000
_cell.angle_alpha   90.00
_cell.angle_beta   90.00
_cell.angle_gamma   90.00
#
_symmetry.space_group_name_H-M   'P 1'
#
loop_
_entity.id
_entity.type
_entity.pdbx_description
1 polymer ?
#
loop_
_entity_poly.entity_id
_entity_poly.type
_entity_poly.pdbx_seq_one_letter_code
_entity_poly.pdbx_strand_id
1 'polypeptide(L)'
;MLASAVSTAPLELMRQFNALQSTRVQTYRDFERGFDDYITEAKTPAEYERLVEDITQKFASISRDIRAVEQRLRDQDQSEWATMIREIQDLEKMKLRATVNYQMNKLESVFGERDYQGDLEQSQKMIEKITLEIVDKLFALRHDMAELLES
;
A
#
# COMPACT_ATOMS: atom_id res chain seq x y z
N MET A 1 -35.11 3.61 -21.71
CA MET A 1 -34.83 4.07 -20.34
C MET A 1 -33.38 3.77 -20.06
N LEU A 2 -32.50 4.77 -20.14
CA LEU A 2 -31.11 4.62 -19.74
C LEU A 2 -31.07 4.77 -18.21
N ALA A 3 -30.63 3.72 -17.52
CA ALA A 3 -30.35 3.81 -16.10
C ALA A 3 -29.28 4.89 -15.92
N SER A 4 -29.64 6.03 -15.30
CA SER A 4 -28.63 7.00 -14.88
C SER A 4 -27.79 6.29 -13.84
N ALA A 5 -26.56 5.92 -14.20
CA ALA A 5 -25.58 5.46 -13.24
C ALA A 5 -25.49 6.56 -12.17
N VAL A 6 -25.88 6.23 -10.94
CA VAL A 6 -25.72 7.15 -9.81
C VAL A 6 -24.22 7.41 -9.70
N SER A 7 -23.79 8.60 -10.11
CA SER A 7 -22.39 9.02 -9.96
C SER A 7 -22.12 9.11 -8.45
N THR A 8 -21.17 8.32 -7.95
CA THR A 8 -20.74 8.41 -6.55
C THR A 8 -20.00 9.73 -6.38
N ALA A 9 -20.45 10.54 -5.42
CA ALA A 9 -19.86 11.84 -5.15
C ALA A 9 -18.34 11.74 -4.88
N PRO A 10 -17.55 12.76 -5.23
CA PRO A 10 -16.09 12.75 -5.03
C PRO A 10 -15.66 12.46 -3.59
N LEU A 11 -16.40 12.99 -2.60
CA LEU A 11 -16.12 12.74 -1.19
C LEU A 11 -16.32 11.27 -0.78
N GLU A 12 -17.29 10.58 -1.37
CA GLU A 12 -17.51 9.15 -1.11
C GLU A 12 -16.39 8.30 -1.75
N LEU A 13 -15.91 8.70 -2.93
CA LEU A 13 -14.73 8.09 -3.55
C LEU A 13 -13.49 8.23 -2.67
N MET A 14 -13.34 9.38 -2.00
CA MET A 14 -12.24 9.59 -1.08
C MET A 14 -12.35 8.81 0.22
N ARG A 15 -13.57 8.67 0.78
CA ARG A 15 -13.81 7.77 1.91
C ARG A 15 -13.43 6.33 1.54
N GLN A 16 -13.81 5.89 0.34
CA GLN A 16 -13.41 4.59 -0.19
C GLN A 16 -11.89 4.47 -0.31
N PHE A 17 -11.20 5.48 -0.85
CA PHE A 17 -9.73 5.51 -0.90
C PHE A 17 -9.10 5.39 0.50
N ASN A 18 -9.57 6.15 1.49
CA ASN A 18 -9.05 6.07 2.86
C ASN A 18 -9.25 4.68 3.48
N ALA A 19 -10.41 4.06 3.29
CA ALA A 19 -10.65 2.70 3.77
C ALA A 19 -9.71 1.67 3.09
N LEU A 20 -9.46 1.83 1.79
CA LEU A 20 -8.49 1.02 1.06
C LEU A 20 -7.06 1.22 1.58
N GLN A 21 -6.68 2.45 1.96
CA GLN A 21 -5.38 2.75 2.58
C GLN A 21 -5.25 2.13 3.97
N SER A 22 -6.30 2.19 4.80
CA SER A 22 -6.31 1.48 6.10
C SER A 22 -6.15 -0.03 5.92
N THR A 23 -6.83 -0.60 4.93
CA THR A 23 -6.70 -2.03 4.57
C THR A 23 -5.29 -2.37 4.11
N ARG A 24 -4.65 -1.48 3.33
CA ARG A 24 -3.27 -1.63 2.88
C ARG A 24 -2.28 -1.63 4.05
N VAL A 25 -2.42 -0.70 4.99
CA VAL A 25 -1.59 -0.64 6.20
C VAL A 25 -1.71 -1.94 7.00
N GLN A 26 -2.93 -2.46 7.16
CA GLN A 26 -3.12 -3.75 7.84
C GLN A 26 -2.47 -4.90 7.06
N THR A 27 -2.58 -4.89 5.73
CA THR A 27 -1.95 -5.92 4.87
C THR A 27 -0.42 -5.93 5.01
N TYR A 28 0.23 -4.75 5.10
CA TYR A 28 1.67 -4.70 5.40
C TYR A 28 2.00 -5.29 6.78
N ARG A 29 1.23 -4.96 7.82
CA ARG A 29 1.45 -5.50 9.18
C ARG A 29 1.30 -7.02 9.23
N ASP A 30 0.30 -7.54 8.53
CA ASP A 30 0.07 -8.99 8.42
C ASP A 30 1.23 -9.66 7.67
N PHE A 31 1.77 -9.01 6.63
CA PHE A 31 2.90 -9.51 5.87
C PHE A 31 4.20 -9.52 6.68
N GLU A 32 4.49 -8.43 7.39
CA GLU A 32 5.65 -8.30 8.28
C GLU A 32 5.60 -9.36 9.39
N ARG A 33 4.46 -9.47 10.08
CA ARG A 33 4.28 -10.49 11.12
C ARG A 33 4.39 -11.91 10.58
N GLY A 34 3.78 -12.18 9.43
CA GLY A 34 3.84 -13.49 8.80
C GLY A 34 5.26 -13.90 8.43
N PHE A 35 6.10 -12.94 8.05
CA PHE A 35 7.52 -13.15 7.81
C PHE A 35 8.30 -13.38 9.12
N ASP A 36 8.05 -12.58 10.16
CA ASP A 36 8.68 -12.76 11.47
C ASP A 36 8.38 -14.14 12.06
N ASP A 37 7.12 -14.58 11.99
CA ASP A 37 6.70 -15.92 12.41
C ASP A 37 7.42 -17.02 11.61
N TYR A 38 7.68 -16.79 10.31
CA TYR A 38 8.39 -17.76 9.48
C TYR A 38 9.88 -17.85 9.83
N ILE A 39 10.59 -16.73 9.95
CA ILE A 39 12.02 -16.72 10.26
C ILE A 39 12.33 -17.15 11.70
N THR A 40 11.33 -17.09 12.59
CA THR A 40 11.43 -17.60 13.98
C THR A 40 10.93 -19.04 14.11
N GLU A 41 10.66 -19.72 13.00
CA GLU A 41 10.18 -21.11 12.92
C GLU A 41 8.81 -21.35 13.60
N ALA A 42 8.04 -20.29 13.89
CA ALA A 42 6.66 -20.38 14.37
C ALA A 42 5.66 -20.72 13.26
N LYS A 43 6.06 -20.55 11.98
CA LYS A 43 5.35 -21.01 10.79
C LYS A 43 6.22 -21.91 9.94
N THR A 44 5.60 -22.93 9.34
CA THR A 44 6.24 -23.77 8.32
C THR A 44 6.37 -23.02 6.98
N PRO A 45 7.29 -23.43 6.09
CA PRO A 45 7.40 -22.86 4.74
C PRO A 45 6.07 -22.88 3.98
N ALA A 46 5.32 -23.99 4.04
CA ALA A 46 4.03 -24.12 3.36
C ALA A 46 2.93 -23.22 3.94
N GLU A 47 3.01 -22.83 5.22
CA GLU A 47 2.11 -21.82 5.81
C GLU A 47 2.49 -20.41 5.39
N TYR A 48 3.79 -20.12 5.29
CA TYR A 48 4.27 -18.83 4.83
C TYR A 48 3.98 -18.62 3.33
N GLU A 49 4.18 -19.61 2.47
CA GLU A 49 3.84 -19.55 1.04
C GLU A 49 2.36 -19.20 0.83
N ARG A 50 1.44 -19.88 1.53
CA ARG A 50 0.00 -19.57 1.49
C ARG A 50 -0.29 -18.14 1.95
N LEU A 51 0.37 -17.68 3.02
CA LEU A 51 0.24 -16.30 3.47
C LEU A 51 0.72 -15.30 2.41
N VAL A 52 1.84 -15.57 1.74
CA VAL A 52 2.37 -14.71 0.68
C VAL A 52 1.39 -14.65 -0.50
N GLU A 53 0.78 -15.76 -0.89
CA GLU A 53 -0.26 -15.80 -1.92
C GLU A 53 -1.46 -14.92 -1.54
N ASP A 54 -1.99 -15.08 -0.32
CA ASP A 54 -3.12 -14.30 0.19
C ASP A 54 -2.80 -12.80 0.25
N ILE A 55 -1.62 -12.44 0.76
CA ILE A 55 -1.15 -11.05 0.84
C ILE A 55 -0.98 -10.45 -0.55
N THR A 56 -0.42 -11.20 -1.50
CA THR A 56 -0.26 -10.76 -2.89
C THR A 56 -1.61 -10.45 -3.52
N GLN A 57 -2.61 -11.32 -3.33
CA GLN A 57 -3.96 -11.11 -3.82
C GLN A 57 -4.62 -9.89 -3.19
N LYS A 58 -4.46 -9.68 -1.88
CA LYS A 58 -4.96 -8.49 -1.16
C LYS A 58 -4.36 -7.20 -1.73
N PHE A 59 -3.03 -7.11 -1.86
CA PHE A 59 -2.37 -5.94 -2.47
C PHE A 59 -2.84 -5.68 -3.90
N ALA A 60 -3.01 -6.75 -4.70
CA ALA A 60 -3.51 -6.64 -6.05
C ALA A 60 -4.95 -6.10 -6.08
N SER A 61 -5.83 -6.56 -5.19
CA SER A 61 -7.21 -6.06 -5.09
C SER A 61 -7.26 -4.61 -4.67
N ILE A 62 -6.57 -4.25 -3.59
CA ILE A 62 -6.50 -2.86 -3.12
C ILE A 62 -6.02 -1.94 -4.25
N SER A 63 -4.98 -2.34 -4.98
CA SER A 63 -4.43 -1.52 -6.06
C SER A 63 -5.38 -1.41 -7.25
N ARG A 64 -6.17 -2.46 -7.57
CA ARG A 64 -7.23 -2.37 -8.59
C ARG A 64 -8.33 -1.40 -8.16
N ASP A 65 -8.78 -1.50 -6.90
CA ASP A 65 -9.88 -0.70 -6.38
C ASP A 65 -9.48 0.78 -6.27
N ILE A 66 -8.24 1.07 -5.89
CA ILE A 66 -7.70 2.44 -5.89
C ILE A 66 -7.63 3.00 -7.33
N ARG A 67 -7.23 2.20 -8.33
CA ARG A 67 -7.25 2.65 -9.74
C ARG A 67 -8.68 2.96 -10.22
N ALA A 68 -9.66 2.21 -9.76
CA ALA A 68 -11.06 2.51 -10.07
C ALA A 68 -11.50 3.83 -9.42
N VAL A 69 -11.11 4.09 -8.17
CA VAL A 69 -11.34 5.38 -7.51
C VAL A 69 -10.69 6.53 -8.29
N GLU A 70 -9.42 6.37 -8.65
CA GLU A 70 -8.67 7.35 -9.44
C GLU A 70 -9.38 7.68 -10.75
N GLN A 71 -9.78 6.66 -11.51
CA GLN A 71 -10.47 6.87 -12.79
C GLN A 71 -11.78 7.65 -12.60
N ARG A 72 -12.58 7.26 -11.60
CA ARG A 72 -13.87 7.92 -11.32
C ARG A 72 -13.73 9.37 -10.85
N LEU A 73 -12.61 9.71 -10.21
CA LEU A 73 -12.27 11.09 -9.88
C LEU A 73 -11.91 11.89 -11.14
N ARG A 74 -11.14 11.29 -12.07
CA ARG A 74 -10.85 11.92 -13.38
C ARG A 74 -12.13 12.17 -14.18
N ASP A 75 -13.05 11.21 -14.18
CA ASP A 75 -14.33 11.32 -14.88
C ASP A 75 -15.26 12.41 -14.28
N GLN A 76 -14.95 12.92 -13.09
CA GLN A 76 -15.68 13.98 -12.38
C GLN A 76 -14.89 15.30 -12.30
N ASP A 77 -13.91 15.48 -13.18
CA ASP A 77 -13.01 16.64 -13.26
C ASP A 77 -12.17 16.89 -12.00
N GLN A 78 -12.06 15.89 -11.10
CA GLN A 78 -11.22 15.94 -9.89
C GLN A 78 -9.77 15.48 -10.21
N SER A 79 -9.15 16.12 -11.20
CA SER A 79 -7.87 15.67 -11.76
C SER A 79 -6.69 15.80 -10.80
N GLU A 80 -6.68 16.81 -9.92
CA GLU A 80 -5.62 17.02 -8.93
C GLU A 80 -5.61 15.88 -7.90
N TRP A 81 -6.79 15.55 -7.39
CA TRP A 81 -7.03 14.43 -6.49
C TRP A 81 -6.64 13.08 -7.08
N ALA A 82 -7.04 12.83 -8.33
CA ALA A 82 -6.62 11.63 -9.04
C ALA A 82 -5.08 11.56 -9.21
N THR A 83 -4.42 12.70 -9.41
CA THR A 83 -2.96 12.78 -9.54
C THR A 83 -2.26 12.49 -8.21
N MET A 84 -2.72 13.07 -7.10
CA MET A 84 -2.19 12.75 -5.78
C MET A 84 -2.36 11.26 -5.42
N ILE A 85 -3.52 10.67 -5.72
CA ILE A 85 -3.75 9.23 -5.53
C ILE A 85 -2.78 8.39 -6.37
N ARG A 86 -2.51 8.78 -7.62
CA ARG A 86 -1.55 8.11 -8.49
C ARG A 86 -0.14 8.14 -7.89
N GLU A 87 0.31 9.30 -7.43
CA GLU A 87 1.62 9.44 -6.79
C GLU A 87 1.75 8.57 -5.54
N ILE A 88 0.69 8.50 -4.71
CA ILE A 88 0.64 7.61 -3.55
C ILE A 88 0.72 6.14 -4.01
N GLN A 89 0.04 5.74 -5.09
CA GLN A 89 0.14 4.38 -5.63
C GLN A 89 1.56 4.03 -6.10
N ASP A 90 2.28 4.97 -6.70
CA ASP A 90 3.64 4.76 -7.16
C ASP A 90 4.61 4.63 -5.99
N LEU A 91 4.48 5.48 -4.97
CA LEU A 91 5.21 5.35 -3.70
C LEU A 91 4.94 4.00 -3.03
N GLU A 92 3.68 3.60 -2.94
CA GLU A 92 3.28 2.32 -2.35
C GLU A 92 3.86 1.11 -3.10
N LYS A 93 3.94 1.19 -4.43
CA LYS A 93 4.61 0.17 -5.23
C LYS A 93 6.12 0.11 -4.95
N MET A 94 6.76 1.26 -4.78
CA MET A 94 8.18 1.33 -4.40
C MET A 94 8.42 0.78 -2.99
N LYS A 95 7.54 1.11 -2.03
CA LYS A 95 7.57 0.58 -0.67
C LYS A 95 7.47 -0.94 -0.68
N LEU A 96 6.47 -1.51 -1.35
CA LEU A 96 6.30 -2.97 -1.41
C LEU A 96 7.53 -3.67 -1.99
N ARG A 97 8.15 -3.12 -3.04
CA ARG A 97 9.41 -3.65 -3.59
C ARG A 97 10.55 -3.62 -2.58
N ALA A 98 10.72 -2.51 -1.86
CA ALA A 98 11.73 -2.38 -0.82
C ALA A 98 11.48 -3.36 0.34
N THR A 99 10.22 -3.54 0.75
CA THR A 99 9.83 -4.54 1.77
C THR A 99 10.15 -5.97 1.34
N VAL A 100 9.84 -6.34 0.09
CA VAL A 100 10.18 -7.68 -0.43
C VAL A 100 11.70 -7.88 -0.46
N ASN A 101 12.46 -6.90 -0.95
CA ASN A 101 13.92 -6.98 -0.96
C ASN A 101 14.51 -7.12 0.44
N TYR A 102 13.98 -6.37 1.41
CA TYR A 102 14.36 -6.49 2.82
C TYR A 102 14.14 -7.92 3.32
N GLN A 103 12.95 -8.49 3.09
CA GLN A 103 12.63 -9.84 3.55
C GLN A 103 13.50 -10.90 2.87
N MET A 104 13.75 -10.78 1.56
CA MET A 104 14.65 -11.71 0.85
C MET A 104 16.09 -11.66 1.41
N ASN A 105 16.65 -10.47 1.59
CA ASN A 105 17.98 -10.31 2.18
C ASN A 105 18.03 -10.82 3.62
N LYS A 106 16.95 -10.61 4.38
CA LYS A 106 16.87 -11.07 5.77
C LYS A 106 16.81 -12.59 5.84
N LEU A 107 16.07 -13.23 4.93
CA LEU A 107 16.00 -14.66 4.81
C LEU A 107 17.38 -15.27 4.52
N GLU A 108 18.11 -14.72 3.55
CA GLU A 108 19.47 -15.15 3.22
C GLU A 108 20.46 -14.93 4.37
N SER A 109 20.30 -13.87 5.17
CA SER A 109 21.11 -13.68 6.38
C SER A 109 20.79 -14.64 7.52
N VAL A 110 19.58 -15.19 7.58
CA VAL A 110 19.16 -16.11 8.66
C VAL A 110 19.47 -17.56 8.29
N PHE A 111 19.14 -17.96 7.06
CA PHE A 111 19.23 -19.35 6.61
C PHE A 111 20.34 -19.62 5.59
N GLY A 112 20.93 -18.57 5.00
CA GLY A 112 21.99 -18.67 4.00
C GLY A 112 23.39 -18.45 4.59
N GLU A 113 24.37 -18.29 3.69
CA GLU A 113 25.79 -18.14 4.04
C GLU A 113 26.29 -16.69 4.00
N ARG A 114 25.46 -15.74 3.54
CA ARG A 114 25.86 -14.35 3.28
C ARG A 114 25.29 -13.38 4.32
N ASP A 115 26.15 -12.47 4.77
CA ASP A 115 25.75 -11.34 5.60
C ASP A 115 25.28 -10.18 4.72
N TYR A 116 24.01 -9.80 4.89
CA TYR A 116 23.35 -8.70 4.17
C TYR A 116 23.09 -7.50 5.08
N GLN A 117 23.76 -7.36 6.22
CA GLN A 117 23.50 -6.29 7.19
C GLN A 117 23.44 -4.88 6.54
N GLY A 118 24.38 -4.57 5.64
CA GLY A 118 24.37 -3.29 4.91
C GLY A 118 23.15 -3.10 4.01
N ASP A 119 22.74 -4.14 3.28
CA ASP A 119 21.57 -4.11 2.39
C ASP A 119 20.25 -4.06 3.17
N LEU A 120 20.21 -4.67 4.36
CA LEU A 120 19.08 -4.61 5.30
C LEU A 120 18.89 -3.18 5.83
N GLU A 121 19.96 -2.54 6.30
CA GLU A 121 19.92 -1.14 6.75
C GLU A 121 19.49 -0.20 5.62
N GLN A 122 20.00 -0.42 4.40
CA GLN A 122 19.64 0.40 3.25
C GLN A 122 18.17 0.24 2.85
N SER A 123 17.66 -0.99 2.85
CA SER A 123 16.25 -1.28 2.54
C SER A 123 15.33 -0.70 3.60
N GLN A 124 15.69 -0.80 4.88
CA GLN A 124 14.92 -0.23 5.98
C GLN A 124 14.83 1.30 5.89
N LYS A 125 15.97 1.98 5.66
CA LYS A 125 15.99 3.44 5.43
C LYS A 125 15.12 3.86 4.24
N MET A 126 15.13 3.07 3.17
CA MET A 126 14.28 3.32 2.00
C MET A 126 12.79 3.17 2.34
N ILE A 127 12.41 2.12 3.07
CA ILE A 127 11.02 1.88 3.51
C ILE A 127 10.53 3.02 4.41
N GLU A 128 11.36 3.47 5.36
CA GLU A 128 11.05 4.58 6.26
C GLU A 128 10.84 5.88 5.48
N LYS A 129 11.78 6.22 4.59
CA LYS A 129 11.68 7.40 3.73
C LYS A 129 10.40 7.41 2.90
N ILE A 130 10.13 6.31 2.17
CA ILE A 130 8.94 6.21 1.33
C ILE A 130 7.66 6.28 2.18
N THR A 131 7.67 5.68 3.38
CA THR A 131 6.52 5.72 4.29
C THR A 131 6.23 7.15 4.73
N LEU A 132 7.24 7.96 5.06
CA LEU A 132 7.05 9.38 5.37
C LEU A 132 6.47 10.14 4.19
N GLU A 133 7.01 9.95 2.98
CA GLU A 133 6.48 10.60 1.77
C GLU A 133 5.01 10.22 1.50
N ILE A 134 4.62 8.96 1.74
CA ILE A 134 3.22 8.52 1.65
C ILE A 134 2.36 9.23 2.68
N VAL A 135 2.80 9.31 3.93
CA VAL A 135 2.06 9.96 5.02
C VAL A 135 1.84 11.44 4.73
N ASP A 136 2.87 12.14 4.24
CA ASP A 136 2.79 13.56 3.90
C ASP A 136 1.77 13.80 2.77
N LYS A 137 1.82 12.99 1.71
CA LYS A 137 0.83 13.09 0.61
C LYS A 137 -0.58 12.74 1.05
N LEU A 138 -0.75 11.74 1.91
CA LEU A 138 -2.04 11.41 2.50
C LEU A 138 -2.56 12.53 3.41
N PHE A 139 -1.68 13.25 4.10
CA PHE A 139 -2.05 14.41 4.90
C PHE A 139 -2.51 15.58 4.03
N ALA A 140 -1.74 15.94 3.00
CA ALA A 140 -2.12 16.96 2.03
C ALA A 140 -3.49 16.64 1.40
N LEU A 141 -3.67 15.42 0.90
CA LEU A 141 -4.94 15.01 0.30
C LEU A 141 -6.13 15.11 1.29
N ARG A 142 -5.91 14.79 2.57
CA ARG A 142 -6.94 14.94 3.61
C ARG A 142 -7.25 16.39 3.96
N HIS A 143 -6.26 17.25 3.90
CA HIS A 143 -6.43 18.68 4.14
C HIS A 143 -7.31 19.29 3.04
N ASP A 144 -6.98 19.03 1.77
CA ASP A 144 -7.76 19.51 0.61
C ASP A 144 -9.23 19.07 0.69
N MET A 145 -9.49 17.85 1.17
CA MET A 145 -10.85 17.36 1.39
C MET A 145 -11.60 18.10 2.50
N ALA A 146 -10.90 18.46 3.58
CA ALA A 146 -11.52 19.14 4.71
C ALA A 146 -11.92 20.57 4.33
N GLU A 147 -11.08 21.27 3.56
CA GLU A 147 -11.38 22.63 3.08
C GLU A 147 -12.67 22.67 2.24
N LEU A 148 -12.90 21.66 1.39
CA LEU A 148 -14.14 21.56 0.61
C LEU A 148 -15.41 21.25 1.42
N LEU A 149 -15.27 20.69 2.62
CA LEU A 149 -16.41 20.46 3.51
C LEU A 149 -16.81 21.74 4.27
N GLU A 150 -15.89 22.71 4.35
CA GLU A 150 -16.05 23.98 5.06
C GLU A 150 -16.45 25.15 4.14
N SER A 151 -16.34 24.97 2.81
CA SER A 151 -16.72 25.94 1.76
C SER A 151 -18.16 25.79 1.28
#